data_AF-A0A640NJ01-F1
#
_entry.id   AF-A0A640NJ01-F1
#
_cell.length_a   1.000
_cell.length_b   1.000
_cell.length_c   1.000
_cell.angle_alpha   90.00
_cell.angle_beta   90.00
_cell.angle_gamma   90.00
#
_symmetry.space_group_name_H-M   'P 1'
#
loop_
_entity.id
_entity.type
_entity.pdbx_description
1 polymer ?
#
loop_
_entity_poly.entity_id
_entity_poly.type
_entity_poly.pdbx_seq_one_letter_code
_entity_poly.pdbx_strand_id
1 'polypeptide(L)'
;MKQINMLWISDLANRTRSNINVLFIVSMLSALAFTIIIALFAINNNTKAMILERFPIPFTYTSKGENSLEQKHIATIEMELTNANFQYSKHQSTLLKDTALKEDITLMKMSDYNTLAKQLRRPEINLDSTQVYIISRYSPELLNLVSNPFAKQNTITIGSNKKEFHIKGFINKSIEPAFAFPYLMVVQDDVFNNMIPHIETTIVYNYFVENWENAIAPTKNILKHIRNDTDNFYEAHKDAEGNFQPPFNIYTAADDLKYSKGNSIATFFIWAFLGFIFFIGAASVLYFRMYNDLTNEKQKYITITKLGLTESEMFRSATIQLGILFFVPYIVAGIHTLFAVKFLQSILAFSLLKELLIVLTFFGIIEIIFFFLIRSLYINKLSQHIKI
;
A
#
# COMPACT_ATOMS: atom_id res chain seq x y z
N MET A 1 5.34 -3.20 -55.19
CA MET A 1 6.08 -2.69 -54.01
C MET A 1 7.53 -2.46 -54.43
N LYS A 2 8.04 -1.22 -54.39
CA LYS A 2 9.39 -0.88 -54.87
C LYS A 2 10.46 -1.68 -54.10
N GLN A 3 11.49 -2.17 -54.79
CA GLN A 3 12.66 -2.88 -54.25
C GLN A 3 13.29 -2.19 -53.01
N ILE A 4 13.20 -0.87 -52.97
CA ILE A 4 13.66 0.01 -51.88
C ILE A 4 12.92 -0.28 -50.55
N ASN A 5 11.61 -0.59 -50.58
CA ASN A 5 10.87 -0.94 -49.36
C ASN A 5 11.33 -2.29 -48.78
N MET A 6 11.79 -3.21 -49.63
CA MET A 6 12.20 -4.55 -49.19
C MET A 6 13.57 -4.51 -48.49
N LEU A 7 14.50 -3.70 -49.00
CA LEU A 7 15.79 -3.43 -48.35
C LEU A 7 15.62 -2.70 -47.01
N TRP A 8 14.72 -1.72 -46.96
CA TRP A 8 14.46 -0.96 -45.73
C TRP A 8 13.84 -1.82 -44.62
N ILE A 9 12.84 -2.66 -44.94
CA ILE A 9 12.20 -3.56 -43.97
C ILE A 9 13.19 -4.62 -43.46
N SER A 10 14.02 -5.17 -44.35
CA SER A 10 15.02 -6.18 -43.96
C SER A 10 16.11 -5.62 -43.07
N ASP A 11 16.60 -4.39 -43.33
CA ASP A 11 17.60 -3.74 -42.47
C ASP A 11 17.00 -3.38 -41.11
N LEU A 12 15.74 -2.91 -41.07
CA LEU A 12 15.02 -2.64 -39.82
C LEU A 12 14.88 -3.91 -38.96
N ALA A 13 14.43 -5.03 -39.56
CA ALA A 13 14.27 -6.30 -38.85
C ALA A 13 15.60 -6.85 -38.30
N ASN A 14 16.66 -6.81 -39.10
CA ASN A 14 18.00 -7.24 -38.68
C ASN A 14 18.53 -6.38 -37.53
N ARG A 15 18.29 -5.06 -37.57
CA ARG A 15 18.69 -4.14 -36.51
C ARG A 15 17.88 -4.30 -35.23
N THR A 16 16.57 -4.53 -35.31
CA THR A 16 15.77 -4.86 -34.11
C THR A 16 16.29 -6.14 -33.47
N ARG A 17 16.61 -7.17 -34.27
CA ARG A 17 17.18 -8.43 -33.77
C ARG A 17 18.57 -8.23 -33.14
N SER A 18 19.44 -7.41 -33.73
CA SER A 18 20.77 -7.11 -33.16
C SER A 18 20.72 -6.25 -31.90
N ASN A 19 19.58 -5.63 -31.63
CA ASN A 19 19.32 -4.78 -30.46
C ASN A 19 18.48 -5.43 -29.37
N ILE A 20 18.10 -6.71 -29.51
CA ILE A 20 17.17 -7.36 -28.57
C ILE A 20 17.66 -7.32 -27.13
N ASN A 21 18.97 -7.47 -26.90
CA ASN A 21 19.56 -7.40 -25.56
C ASN A 21 19.49 -5.98 -24.97
N VAL A 22 19.70 -4.96 -25.80
CA VAL A 22 19.58 -3.55 -25.39
C VAL A 22 18.14 -3.23 -25.04
N LEU A 23 17.19 -3.62 -25.90
CA LEU A 23 15.76 -3.46 -25.66
C LEU A 23 15.34 -4.13 -24.35
N PHE A 24 15.81 -5.35 -24.10
CA PHE A 24 15.54 -6.08 -22.86
C PHE A 24 16.11 -5.36 -21.62
N ILE A 25 17.39 -4.98 -21.65
CA ILE A 25 18.06 -4.32 -20.51
C ILE A 25 17.37 -2.99 -20.19
N VAL A 26 17.10 -2.15 -21.19
CA VAL A 26 16.44 -0.85 -21.03
C VAL A 26 15.03 -1.03 -20.48
N SER A 27 14.30 -2.04 -20.96
CA SER A 27 12.93 -2.31 -20.50
C SER A 27 12.92 -2.78 -19.05
N MET A 28 13.84 -3.66 -18.66
CA MET A 28 13.97 -4.12 -17.27
C MET A 28 14.37 -2.98 -16.33
N LEU A 29 15.39 -2.19 -16.68
CA LEU A 29 15.81 -1.05 -15.86
C LEU A 29 14.68 -0.02 -15.70
N SER A 30 13.94 0.26 -16.77
CA SER A 30 12.78 1.16 -16.71
C SER A 30 11.64 0.58 -15.86
N ALA A 31 11.33 -0.71 -16.00
CA ALA A 31 10.30 -1.36 -15.20
C ALA A 31 10.64 -1.36 -13.69
N LEU A 32 11.92 -1.59 -13.34
CA LEU A 32 12.41 -1.47 -11.97
C LEU A 32 12.25 -0.03 -11.46
N ALA A 33 12.69 0.96 -12.24
CA ALA A 33 12.54 2.37 -11.88
C ALA A 33 11.07 2.74 -11.63
N PHE A 34 10.16 2.41 -12.56
CA PHE A 34 8.75 2.73 -12.44
C PHE A 34 8.11 2.05 -11.23
N THR A 35 8.40 0.77 -11.01
CA THR A 35 7.82 0.01 -9.90
C THR A 35 8.26 0.59 -8.55
N ILE A 36 9.54 0.94 -8.40
CA ILE A 36 10.06 1.59 -7.18
C ILE A 36 9.41 2.95 -6.97
N ILE A 37 9.44 3.83 -7.99
CA ILE A 37 8.93 5.19 -7.84
C ILE A 37 7.42 5.22 -7.61
N ILE A 38 6.64 4.37 -8.28
CA ILE A 38 5.18 4.27 -8.07
C ILE A 38 4.89 3.78 -6.65
N ALA A 39 5.58 2.75 -6.17
CA ALA A 39 5.36 2.23 -4.81
C ALA A 39 5.66 3.30 -3.75
N LEU A 40 6.75 4.05 -3.90
CA LEU A 40 7.08 5.15 -2.99
C LEU A 40 6.06 6.28 -3.03
N PHE A 41 5.66 6.69 -4.23
CA PHE A 41 4.69 7.75 -4.40
C PHE A 41 3.33 7.34 -3.83
N ALA A 42 2.93 6.08 -4.01
CA ALA A 42 1.72 5.49 -3.42
C ALA A 42 1.75 5.50 -1.89
N ILE A 43 2.82 4.98 -1.27
CA ILE A 43 2.94 4.93 0.20
C ILE A 43 2.90 6.34 0.79
N ASN A 44 3.62 7.29 0.18
CA ASN A 44 3.67 8.66 0.67
C ASN A 44 2.32 9.40 0.54
N ASN A 45 1.63 9.25 -0.59
CA ASN A 45 0.33 9.92 -0.79
C ASN A 45 -0.80 9.27 0.00
N ASN A 46 -0.72 7.96 0.26
CA ASN A 46 -1.79 7.18 0.87
C ASN A 46 -1.48 6.75 2.31
N THR A 47 -0.47 7.36 2.97
CA THR A 47 -0.13 7.02 4.37
C THR A 47 -1.35 7.13 5.27
N LYS A 48 -2.20 8.16 5.11
CA LYS A 48 -3.43 8.31 5.89
C LYS A 48 -4.39 7.14 5.70
N ALA A 49 -4.58 6.70 4.45
CA ALA A 49 -5.44 5.54 4.16
C ALA A 49 -4.87 4.26 4.79
N MET A 50 -3.55 4.07 4.73
CA MET A 50 -2.88 2.94 5.39
C MET A 50 -3.05 2.95 6.92
N ILE A 51 -2.98 4.13 7.54
CA ILE A 51 -3.26 4.28 8.98
C ILE A 51 -4.71 3.94 9.28
N LEU A 52 -5.67 4.44 8.49
CA LEU A 52 -7.10 4.19 8.71
C LEU A 52 -7.54 2.74 8.46
N GLU A 53 -6.79 1.98 7.66
CA GLU A 53 -7.00 0.52 7.55
C GLU A 53 -6.62 -0.22 8.85
N ARG A 54 -5.64 0.29 9.60
CA ARG A 54 -5.20 -0.29 10.90
C ARG A 54 -5.93 0.29 12.10
N PHE A 55 -6.25 1.58 12.05
CA PHE A 55 -6.90 2.39 13.07
C PHE A 55 -8.10 3.09 12.43
N PRO A 56 -9.21 2.36 12.20
CA PRO A 56 -10.41 2.92 11.57
C PRO A 56 -11.02 4.05 12.40
N ILE A 57 -10.79 4.04 13.72
CA ILE A 57 -11.25 5.02 14.69
C ILE A 57 -10.01 5.74 15.25
N PRO A 58 -9.98 7.08 15.27
CA PRO A 58 -8.76 7.82 15.61
C PRO A 58 -8.24 7.60 17.04
N PHE A 59 -9.12 7.37 18.00
CA PHE A 59 -8.76 7.03 19.37
C PHE A 59 -9.67 5.91 19.87
N THR A 60 -9.06 4.80 20.28
CA THR A 60 -9.74 3.67 20.90
C THR A 60 -9.06 3.36 22.22
N TYR A 61 -9.81 3.47 23.32
CA TYR A 61 -9.35 3.07 24.65
C TYR A 61 -10.06 1.77 25.06
N THR A 62 -9.30 0.81 25.56
CA THR A 62 -9.82 -0.48 26.02
C THR A 62 -9.59 -0.61 27.52
N SER A 63 -10.60 -1.10 28.24
CA SER A 63 -10.58 -1.39 29.67
C SER A 63 -11.06 -2.83 29.90
N LYS A 64 -10.24 -3.68 30.52
CA LYS A 64 -10.50 -5.12 30.69
C LYS A 64 -10.79 -5.42 32.15
N GLY A 65 -11.86 -6.17 32.40
CA GLY A 65 -12.24 -6.58 33.76
C GLY A 65 -12.36 -5.38 34.72
N GLU A 66 -11.92 -5.56 35.95
CA GLU A 66 -11.88 -4.48 36.94
C GLU A 66 -10.65 -3.58 36.72
N ASN A 67 -10.90 -2.34 36.27
CA ASN A 67 -9.87 -1.34 36.04
C ASN A 67 -10.18 -0.05 36.81
N SER A 68 -9.50 0.15 37.93
CA SER A 68 -9.68 1.34 38.78
C SER A 68 -9.27 2.66 38.12
N LEU A 69 -8.46 2.60 37.05
CA LEU A 69 -7.99 3.78 36.32
C LEU A 69 -8.89 4.16 35.13
N GLU A 70 -9.93 3.38 34.83
CA GLU A 70 -10.79 3.60 33.67
C GLU A 70 -11.33 5.04 33.63
N GLN A 71 -12.00 5.49 34.68
CA GLN A 71 -12.60 6.83 34.72
C GLN A 71 -11.55 7.95 34.65
N LYS A 72 -10.37 7.75 35.26
CA LYS A 72 -9.24 8.68 35.18
C LYS A 72 -8.75 8.83 33.74
N HIS A 73 -8.56 7.71 33.02
CA HIS A 73 -8.09 7.73 31.64
C HIS A 73 -9.13 8.35 30.69
N ILE A 74 -10.40 8.01 30.86
CA ILE A 74 -11.51 8.59 30.08
C ILE A 74 -11.56 10.11 30.28
N ALA A 75 -11.55 10.58 31.52
CA ALA A 75 -11.52 12.01 31.84
C ALA A 75 -10.29 12.70 31.23
N THR A 76 -9.13 12.04 31.23
CA THR A 76 -7.90 12.58 30.62
C THR A 76 -8.04 12.74 29.10
N ILE A 77 -8.57 11.72 28.41
CA ILE A 77 -8.79 11.76 26.96
C ILE A 77 -9.76 12.89 26.59
N GLU A 78 -10.91 12.95 27.26
CA GLU A 78 -11.95 13.93 26.99
C GLU A 78 -11.49 15.36 27.31
N MET A 79 -10.76 15.55 28.42
CA MET A 79 -10.19 16.84 28.80
C MET A 79 -9.17 17.34 27.78
N GLU A 80 -8.21 16.51 27.36
CA GLU A 80 -7.17 16.91 26.40
C GLU A 80 -7.76 17.25 25.03
N LEU A 81 -8.74 16.46 24.54
CA LEU A 81 -9.44 16.75 23.29
C LEU A 81 -10.24 18.05 23.37
N THR A 82 -10.97 18.25 24.48
CA THR A 82 -11.81 19.45 24.68
C THR A 82 -10.98 20.72 24.84
N ASN A 83 -9.90 20.68 25.64
CA ASN A 83 -8.99 21.81 25.83
C ASN A 83 -8.29 22.23 24.52
N ALA A 84 -8.05 21.27 23.63
CA ALA A 84 -7.51 21.52 22.30
C ALA A 84 -8.59 21.86 21.25
N ASN A 85 -9.85 22.05 21.65
CA ASN A 85 -11.01 22.39 20.80
C ASN A 85 -11.34 21.38 19.70
N PHE A 86 -11.07 20.08 19.92
CA PHE A 86 -11.48 19.04 18.99
C PHE A 86 -12.93 18.62 19.23
N GLN A 87 -13.73 18.59 18.16
CA GLN A 87 -15.05 17.97 18.18
C GLN A 87 -14.91 16.46 18.03
N TYR A 88 -15.69 15.72 18.82
CA TYR A 88 -15.70 14.26 18.76
C TYR A 88 -17.06 13.69 19.11
N SER A 89 -17.36 12.51 18.55
CA SER A 89 -18.45 11.67 19.04
C SER A 89 -17.88 10.41 19.71
N LYS A 90 -18.46 10.02 20.84
CA LYS A 90 -18.06 8.85 21.63
C LYS A 90 -19.05 7.70 21.41
N HIS A 91 -18.53 6.50 21.22
CA HIS A 91 -19.31 5.27 21.26
C HIS A 91 -18.66 4.31 22.24
N GLN A 92 -19.46 3.72 23.12
CA GLN A 92 -19.04 2.72 24.09
C GLN A 92 -19.66 1.38 23.71
N SER A 93 -18.85 0.34 23.68
CA SER A 93 -19.33 -1.04 23.50
C SER A 93 -18.70 -1.95 24.54
N THR A 94 -19.36 -3.08 24.79
CA THR A 94 -18.83 -4.15 25.63
C THR A 94 -18.52 -5.33 24.74
N LEU A 95 -17.29 -5.83 24.86
CA LEU A 95 -16.83 -7.03 24.18
C LEU A 95 -16.66 -8.16 25.18
N LEU A 96 -16.91 -9.39 24.74
CA LEU A 96 -16.68 -10.60 25.55
C LEU A 96 -15.51 -11.36 24.98
N LYS A 97 -14.60 -11.80 25.84
CA LYS A 97 -13.55 -12.74 25.46
C LYS A 97 -14.06 -14.17 25.60
N ASP A 98 -13.71 -15.00 24.62
CA ASP A 98 -14.03 -16.42 24.61
C ASP A 98 -12.95 -17.18 23.83
N THR A 99 -13.18 -18.47 23.56
CA THR A 99 -12.28 -19.30 22.75
C THR A 99 -13.05 -20.02 21.65
N ALA A 100 -12.42 -20.19 20.49
CA ALA A 100 -12.92 -21.08 19.44
C ALA A 100 -11.73 -21.68 18.67
N LEU A 101 -11.78 -22.97 18.35
CA LEU A 101 -10.68 -23.68 17.67
C LEU A 101 -9.29 -23.50 18.33
N LYS A 102 -9.25 -23.39 19.67
CA LYS A 102 -8.04 -23.13 20.47
C LYS A 102 -7.43 -21.72 20.28
N GLU A 103 -8.15 -20.81 19.65
CA GLU A 103 -7.78 -19.41 19.52
C GLU A 103 -8.62 -18.55 20.46
N ASP A 104 -8.01 -17.49 21.00
CA ASP A 104 -8.71 -16.45 21.75
C ASP A 104 -9.55 -15.59 20.80
N ILE A 105 -10.85 -15.55 21.03
CA ILE A 105 -11.79 -14.76 20.21
C ILE A 105 -12.41 -13.64 21.04
N THR A 106 -12.93 -12.63 20.33
CA THR A 106 -13.65 -11.53 20.95
C THR A 106 -15.02 -11.42 20.29
N LEU A 107 -16.07 -11.28 21.08
CA LEU A 107 -17.45 -11.20 20.62
C LEU A 107 -17.96 -9.76 20.77
N MET A 108 -18.71 -9.29 19.76
CA MET A 108 -19.37 -7.98 19.72
C MET A 108 -20.85 -8.16 19.35
N LYS A 109 -21.71 -7.29 19.87
CA LYS A 109 -23.11 -7.20 19.46
C LYS A 109 -23.25 -6.71 18.02
N MET A 110 -24.28 -7.20 17.34
CA MET A 110 -24.62 -6.73 16.00
C MET A 110 -25.02 -5.25 16.01
N SER A 111 -25.73 -4.78 17.04
CA SER A 111 -26.07 -3.36 17.21
C SER A 111 -24.85 -2.44 17.24
N ASP A 112 -23.83 -2.83 18.00
CA ASP A 112 -22.60 -2.05 18.20
C ASP A 112 -21.78 -2.05 16.91
N TYR A 113 -21.67 -3.21 16.25
CA TYR A 113 -21.09 -3.29 14.91
C TYR A 113 -21.79 -2.34 13.93
N ASN A 114 -23.13 -2.37 13.83
CA ASN A 114 -23.87 -1.55 12.87
C ASN A 114 -23.74 -0.05 13.18
N THR A 115 -23.68 0.31 14.46
CA THR A 115 -23.43 1.71 14.89
C THR A 115 -22.06 2.19 14.40
N LEU A 116 -21.00 1.41 14.64
CA LEU A 116 -19.65 1.72 14.20
C LEU A 116 -19.54 1.70 12.67
N ALA A 117 -20.15 0.71 12.00
CA ALA A 117 -20.17 0.59 10.54
C ALA A 117 -20.81 1.82 9.89
N LYS A 118 -21.95 2.29 10.41
CA LYS A 118 -22.63 3.49 9.93
C LYS A 118 -21.75 4.74 10.06
N GLN A 119 -21.11 4.94 11.21
CA GLN A 119 -20.19 6.07 11.42
C GLN A 119 -18.97 6.00 10.50
N LEU A 120 -18.45 4.79 10.24
CA LEU A 120 -17.34 4.54 9.32
C LEU A 120 -17.76 4.50 7.83
N ARG A 121 -19.05 4.70 7.52
CA ARG A 121 -19.63 4.60 6.16
C ARG A 121 -19.38 3.24 5.51
N ARG A 122 -19.66 2.17 6.25
CA ARG A 122 -19.50 0.78 5.83
C ARG A 122 -20.85 0.07 5.80
N PRO A 123 -20.96 -1.04 5.06
CA PRO A 123 -22.19 -1.82 5.03
C PRO A 123 -22.55 -2.34 6.41
N GLU A 124 -23.82 -2.18 6.78
CA GLU A 124 -24.41 -2.82 7.94
C GLU A 124 -24.67 -4.30 7.65
N ILE A 125 -24.80 -5.10 8.71
CA ILE A 125 -25.09 -6.52 8.64
C ILE A 125 -26.39 -6.84 9.38
N ASN A 126 -26.97 -7.98 9.00
CA ASN A 126 -28.06 -8.61 9.74
C ASN A 126 -27.71 -10.08 10.00
N LEU A 127 -27.92 -10.55 11.21
CA LEU A 127 -27.56 -11.89 11.67
C LEU A 127 -28.74 -12.54 12.39
N ASP A 128 -28.95 -13.81 12.09
CA ASP A 128 -29.84 -14.68 12.88
C ASP A 128 -29.10 -15.20 14.13
N SER A 129 -29.84 -15.74 15.11
CA SER A 129 -29.26 -16.24 16.37
C SER A 129 -28.34 -17.46 16.23
N THR A 130 -28.27 -18.08 15.04
CA THR A 130 -27.39 -19.21 14.73
C THR A 130 -26.21 -18.81 13.83
N GLN A 131 -26.09 -17.53 13.49
CA GLN A 131 -25.10 -17.03 12.54
C GLN A 131 -24.06 -16.15 13.25
N VAL A 132 -22.88 -16.10 12.65
CA VAL A 132 -21.78 -15.23 13.07
C VAL A 132 -21.10 -14.61 11.86
N TYR A 133 -20.65 -13.37 11.99
CA TYR A 133 -19.69 -12.75 11.08
C TYR A 133 -18.32 -12.69 11.76
N ILE A 134 -17.26 -12.96 11.00
CA ILE A 134 -15.88 -12.81 11.48
C ILE A 134 -15.27 -11.57 10.84
N ILE A 135 -14.75 -10.67 11.65
CA ILE A 135 -14.02 -9.49 11.18
C ILE A 135 -12.57 -9.92 10.94
N SER A 136 -12.14 -9.82 9.70
CA SER A 136 -10.81 -10.27 9.28
C SER A 136 -9.74 -9.37 9.86
N ARG A 137 -8.80 -9.97 10.60
CA ARG A 137 -7.58 -9.30 11.08
C ARG A 137 -6.68 -8.80 9.96
N TYR A 138 -6.67 -9.55 8.86
CA TYR A 138 -5.73 -9.37 7.77
C TYR A 138 -6.44 -8.74 6.57
N SER A 139 -6.35 -7.42 6.45
CA SER A 139 -6.53 -6.73 5.17
C SER A 139 -5.15 -6.71 4.49
N PRO A 140 -4.99 -7.33 3.31
CA PRO A 140 -6.04 -7.70 2.36
C PRO A 140 -6.48 -9.17 2.41
N GLU A 141 -7.60 -9.43 1.72
CA GLU A 141 -8.33 -10.70 1.62
C GLU A 141 -7.45 -11.94 1.37
N LEU A 142 -6.40 -11.84 0.54
CA LEU A 142 -5.49 -12.95 0.26
C LEU A 142 -4.71 -13.41 1.50
N LEU A 143 -4.30 -12.49 2.37
CA LEU A 143 -3.57 -12.83 3.59
C LEU A 143 -4.53 -13.46 4.62
N ASN A 144 -5.79 -13.01 4.66
CA ASN A 144 -6.82 -13.61 5.49
C ASN A 144 -7.08 -15.07 5.11
N LEU A 145 -7.18 -15.39 3.82
CA LEU A 145 -7.42 -16.76 3.35
C LEU A 145 -6.32 -17.76 3.75
N VAL A 146 -5.08 -17.30 3.88
CA VAL A 146 -3.92 -18.16 4.21
C VAL A 146 -3.69 -18.24 5.72
N SER A 147 -3.92 -17.15 6.45
CA SER A 147 -3.53 -17.03 7.87
C SER A 147 -4.68 -17.15 8.86
N ASN A 148 -5.93 -17.02 8.43
CA ASN A 148 -7.08 -17.09 9.32
C ASN A 148 -7.50 -18.56 9.56
N PRO A 149 -7.44 -19.07 10.79
CA PRO A 149 -7.78 -20.48 11.09
C PRO A 149 -9.25 -20.80 10.83
N PHE A 150 -10.12 -19.79 10.79
CA PHE A 150 -11.55 -19.91 10.51
C PHE A 150 -11.89 -19.86 9.02
N ALA A 151 -10.97 -19.43 8.14
CA ALA A 151 -11.27 -19.21 6.70
C ALA A 151 -11.72 -20.45 5.94
N LYS A 152 -11.36 -21.65 6.42
CA LYS A 152 -11.73 -22.95 5.82
C LYS A 152 -12.91 -23.63 6.52
N GLN A 153 -13.53 -22.95 7.49
CA GLN A 153 -14.59 -23.50 8.30
C GLN A 153 -15.96 -22.96 7.85
N ASN A 154 -16.98 -23.80 7.89
CA ASN A 154 -18.37 -23.40 7.65
C ASN A 154 -19.10 -23.06 8.95
N THR A 155 -18.61 -23.58 10.08
CA THR A 155 -19.17 -23.38 11.41
C THR A 155 -18.07 -23.11 12.42
N ILE A 156 -18.43 -22.51 13.54
CA ILE A 156 -17.58 -22.38 14.71
C ILE A 156 -18.33 -22.82 15.96
N THR A 157 -17.62 -23.39 16.92
CA THR A 157 -18.16 -23.66 18.25
C THR A 157 -17.54 -22.68 19.24
N ILE A 158 -18.39 -21.89 19.92
CA ILE A 158 -17.94 -20.97 20.97
C ILE A 158 -17.69 -21.77 22.25
N GLY A 159 -16.51 -21.60 22.85
CA GLY A 159 -16.02 -22.44 23.94
C GLY A 159 -16.87 -22.39 25.20
N SER A 160 -17.29 -21.20 25.63
CA SER A 160 -18.04 -21.00 26.87
C SER A 160 -19.42 -21.67 26.90
N ASN A 161 -20.17 -21.62 25.79
CA ASN A 161 -21.53 -22.15 25.71
C ASN A 161 -21.62 -23.45 24.90
N LYS A 162 -20.52 -23.87 24.25
CA LYS A 162 -20.42 -25.06 23.40
C LYS A 162 -21.45 -25.12 22.26
N LYS A 163 -22.04 -23.98 21.88
CA LYS A 163 -22.98 -23.89 20.78
C LYS A 163 -22.24 -23.69 19.46
N GLU A 164 -22.78 -24.33 18.42
CA GLU A 164 -22.30 -24.18 17.06
C GLU A 164 -23.03 -23.05 16.34
N PHE A 165 -22.28 -22.23 15.61
CA PHE A 165 -22.76 -21.11 14.79
C PHE A 165 -22.28 -21.27 13.35
N HIS A 166 -23.13 -20.93 12.39
CA HIS A 166 -22.76 -20.89 10.98
C HIS A 166 -22.01 -19.60 10.65
N ILE A 167 -20.84 -19.72 10.02
CA ILE A 167 -20.09 -18.56 9.55
C ILE A 167 -20.79 -18.01 8.31
N LYS A 168 -21.47 -16.88 8.46
CA LYS A 168 -22.18 -16.21 7.36
C LYS A 168 -21.21 -15.57 6.37
N GLY A 169 -20.03 -15.16 6.84
CA GLY A 169 -18.96 -14.65 6.00
C GLY A 169 -17.89 -13.91 6.78
N PHE A 170 -17.01 -13.27 6.02
CA PHE A 170 -15.88 -12.49 6.52
C PHE A 170 -16.00 -11.03 6.14
N ILE A 171 -15.72 -10.14 7.08
CA ILE A 171 -15.73 -8.69 6.87
C ILE A 171 -14.28 -8.22 6.80
N ASN A 172 -13.84 -7.84 5.60
CA ASN A 172 -12.44 -7.54 5.32
C ASN A 172 -12.00 -6.12 5.69
N LYS A 173 -12.91 -5.27 6.18
CA LYS A 173 -12.60 -3.94 6.72
C LYS A 173 -12.84 -3.93 8.22
N SER A 174 -11.77 -3.78 9.00
CA SER A 174 -11.83 -3.79 10.47
C SER A 174 -12.48 -2.52 11.00
N ILE A 175 -13.46 -2.64 11.90
CA ILE A 175 -14.15 -1.50 12.56
C ILE A 175 -13.47 -1.07 13.86
N GLU A 176 -12.49 -1.84 14.32
CA GLU A 176 -11.66 -1.60 15.50
C GLU A 176 -10.17 -1.63 15.12
N PRO A 177 -9.25 -1.16 15.99
CA PRO A 177 -7.82 -1.30 15.74
C PRO A 177 -7.42 -2.77 15.50
N ALA A 178 -6.77 -3.06 14.36
CA ALA A 178 -6.56 -4.43 13.87
C ALA A 178 -5.74 -5.33 14.84
N PHE A 179 -4.94 -4.73 15.71
CA PHE A 179 -4.12 -5.44 16.70
C PHE A 179 -4.80 -5.59 18.07
N ALA A 180 -5.88 -4.84 18.32
CA ALA A 180 -6.58 -4.89 19.61
C ALA A 180 -7.39 -6.18 19.77
N PHE A 181 -8.02 -6.65 18.68
CA PHE A 181 -8.95 -7.79 18.70
C PHE A 181 -8.69 -8.71 17.50
N PRO A 182 -7.72 -9.64 17.59
CA PRO A 182 -7.25 -10.42 16.45
C PRO A 182 -8.30 -11.38 15.83
N TYR A 183 -9.32 -11.79 16.56
CA TYR A 183 -10.45 -12.58 16.03
C TYR A 183 -11.78 -12.03 16.55
N LEU A 184 -12.11 -10.82 16.12
CA LEU A 184 -13.37 -10.18 16.46
C LEU A 184 -14.53 -10.82 15.66
N MET A 185 -15.54 -11.29 16.37
CA MET A 185 -16.73 -11.90 15.81
C MET A 185 -17.97 -11.12 16.22
N VAL A 186 -18.90 -10.99 15.29
CA VAL A 186 -20.18 -10.32 15.53
C VAL A 186 -21.27 -11.36 15.61
N VAL A 187 -22.03 -11.32 16.70
CA VAL A 187 -23.18 -12.20 16.96
C VAL A 187 -24.43 -11.35 17.16
N GLN A 188 -25.60 -11.97 17.01
CA GLN A 188 -26.87 -11.32 17.28
C GLN A 188 -26.98 -10.92 18.77
N ASP A 189 -27.63 -9.79 19.05
CA ASP A 189 -27.67 -9.19 20.39
C ASP A 189 -28.25 -10.10 21.47
N ASP A 190 -29.29 -10.90 21.16
CA ASP A 190 -29.88 -11.86 22.10
C ASP A 190 -28.90 -12.98 22.47
N VAL A 191 -28.17 -13.51 21.48
CA VAL A 191 -27.09 -14.49 21.71
C VAL A 191 -26.05 -13.89 22.65
N PHE A 192 -25.61 -12.66 22.38
CA PHE A 192 -24.61 -11.98 23.21
C PHE A 192 -25.08 -11.80 24.65
N ASN A 193 -26.30 -11.29 24.85
CA ASN A 193 -26.80 -10.93 26.18
C ASN A 193 -27.22 -12.14 27.02
N ASN A 194 -27.73 -13.21 26.39
CA ASN A 194 -28.43 -14.29 27.09
C ASN A 194 -27.75 -15.66 26.94
N MET A 195 -26.88 -15.85 25.94
CA MET A 195 -26.30 -17.17 25.63
C MET A 195 -24.78 -17.27 25.81
N ILE A 196 -24.09 -16.15 26.03
CA ILE A 196 -22.65 -16.12 26.29
C ILE A 196 -22.40 -15.70 27.75
N PRO A 197 -21.70 -16.53 28.55
CA PRO A 197 -21.26 -16.14 29.89
C PRO A 197 -20.33 -14.90 29.87
N HIS A 198 -20.65 -13.88 30.66
CA HIS A 198 -19.87 -12.63 30.74
C HIS A 198 -18.65 -12.74 31.69
N ILE A 199 -17.81 -13.76 31.47
CA ILE A 199 -16.69 -14.06 32.38
C ILE A 199 -15.57 -13.02 32.26
N GLU A 200 -15.16 -12.70 31.03
CA GLU A 200 -14.12 -11.70 30.76
C GLU A 200 -14.66 -10.64 29.81
N THR A 201 -14.91 -9.45 30.35
CA THR A 201 -15.44 -8.31 29.61
C THR A 201 -14.36 -7.29 29.30
N THR A 202 -14.38 -6.74 28.09
CA THR A 202 -13.59 -5.55 27.71
C THR A 202 -14.55 -4.43 27.32
N ILE A 203 -14.49 -3.31 28.02
CA ILE A 203 -15.18 -2.08 27.64
C ILE A 203 -14.29 -1.33 26.63
N VAL A 204 -14.86 -0.97 25.49
CA VAL A 204 -14.18 -0.24 24.43
C VAL A 204 -14.81 1.12 24.27
N TYR A 205 -13.99 2.15 24.34
CA TYR A 205 -14.35 3.54 24.17
C TYR A 205 -13.74 4.07 22.88
N ASN A 206 -14.60 4.34 21.91
CA ASN A 206 -14.24 4.82 20.59
C ASN A 206 -14.56 6.31 20.47
N TYR A 207 -13.54 7.12 20.14
CA TYR A 207 -13.70 8.55 19.90
C TYR A 207 -13.45 8.87 18.43
N PHE A 208 -14.53 9.28 17.75
CA PHE A 208 -14.49 9.76 16.39
C PHE A 208 -14.16 11.24 16.40
N VAL A 209 -12.87 11.54 16.36
CA VAL A 209 -12.34 12.91 16.40
C VAL A 209 -12.23 13.46 14.98
N GLU A 210 -12.84 14.61 14.73
CA GLU A 210 -12.69 15.33 13.45
C GLU A 210 -11.28 15.92 13.31
N ASN A 211 -10.72 15.90 12.10
CA ASN A 211 -9.37 16.42 11.82
C ASN A 211 -8.27 15.88 12.77
N TRP A 212 -8.43 14.62 13.19
CA TRP A 212 -7.55 13.96 14.15
C TRP A 212 -6.06 13.98 13.78
N GLU A 213 -5.72 14.15 12.50
CA GLU A 213 -4.32 14.32 12.05
C GLU A 213 -3.61 15.51 12.72
N ASN A 214 -4.37 16.49 13.19
CA ASN A 214 -3.86 17.68 13.88
C ASN A 214 -3.84 17.53 15.40
N ALA A 215 -4.40 16.44 15.95
CA ALA A 215 -4.51 16.20 17.39
C ALA A 215 -3.19 15.72 18.03
N ILE A 216 -2.03 16.02 17.45
CA ILE A 216 -0.72 15.52 17.90
C ILE A 216 -0.39 15.95 19.32
N ALA A 217 -0.65 17.22 19.66
CA ALA A 217 -0.38 17.75 21.00
C ALA A 217 -1.21 17.05 22.09
N PRO A 218 -2.56 17.02 22.00
CA PRO A 218 -3.36 16.30 22.98
C PRO A 218 -3.07 14.79 22.98
N THR A 219 -2.84 14.17 21.82
CA THR A 219 -2.45 12.75 21.75
C THR A 219 -1.18 12.46 22.55
N LYS A 220 -0.15 13.31 22.45
CA LYS A 220 1.08 13.13 23.21
C LYS A 220 0.85 13.22 24.72
N ASN A 221 0.02 14.15 25.17
CA ASN A 221 -0.31 14.31 26.59
C ASN A 221 -1.08 13.09 27.10
N ILE A 222 -2.12 12.65 26.38
CA ILE A 222 -2.89 11.44 26.67
C ILE A 222 -1.96 10.23 26.79
N LEU A 223 -1.12 9.99 25.77
CA LEU A 223 -0.18 8.88 25.76
C LEU A 223 0.82 8.96 26.92
N LYS A 224 1.30 10.15 27.28
CA LYS A 224 2.20 10.34 28.42
C LYS A 224 1.53 9.95 29.74
N HIS A 225 0.30 10.40 29.98
CA HIS A 225 -0.43 10.05 31.20
C HIS A 225 -0.69 8.55 31.30
N ILE A 226 -1.21 7.95 30.22
CA ILE A 226 -1.52 6.51 30.20
C ILE A 226 -0.25 5.67 30.28
N ARG A 227 0.84 6.05 29.61
CA ARG A 227 2.14 5.35 29.71
C ARG A 227 2.74 5.42 31.11
N ASN A 228 2.66 6.57 31.78
CA ASN A 228 3.12 6.66 33.17
C ASN A 228 2.34 5.69 34.07
N ASP A 229 1.03 5.56 33.86
CA ASP A 229 0.20 4.60 34.61
C ASP A 229 0.51 3.14 34.21
N THR A 230 0.84 2.88 32.95
CA THR A 230 1.37 1.58 32.48
C THR A 230 2.70 1.23 33.17
N ASP A 231 3.64 2.17 33.22
CA ASP A 231 4.94 1.96 33.87
C ASP A 231 4.78 1.70 35.37
N ASN A 232 3.91 2.48 36.04
CA ASN A 232 3.57 2.25 37.45
C ASN A 232 2.93 0.86 37.69
N PHE A 233 2.07 0.40 36.77
CA PHE A 233 1.48 -0.94 36.85
C PHE A 233 2.56 -2.02 36.76
N TYR A 234 3.49 -1.93 35.82
CA TYR A 234 4.57 -2.89 35.69
C TYR A 234 5.51 -2.86 36.89
N GLU A 235 5.86 -1.68 37.41
CA GLU A 235 6.68 -1.56 38.62
C GLU A 235 6.01 -2.19 39.85
N ALA A 236 4.69 -2.05 39.99
CA ALA A 236 3.93 -2.68 41.08
C ALA A 236 3.86 -4.22 40.97
N HIS A 237 4.04 -4.77 39.77
CA HIS A 237 3.96 -6.21 39.49
C HIS A 237 5.30 -6.84 39.09
N LYS A 238 6.42 -6.12 39.25
CA LYS A 238 7.74 -6.58 38.79
C LYS A 238 8.22 -7.89 39.44
N ASP A 239 7.76 -8.14 40.67
CA ASP A 239 8.11 -9.31 41.48
C ASP A 239 7.02 -10.41 41.41
N ALA A 240 5.94 -10.17 40.66
CA ALA A 240 4.84 -11.11 40.55
C ALA A 240 5.16 -12.23 39.55
N GLU A 241 4.90 -13.48 39.93
CA GLU A 241 5.06 -14.63 39.03
C GLU A 241 3.96 -14.64 37.96
N GLY A 242 4.34 -14.46 36.70
CA GLY A 242 3.43 -14.53 35.55
C GLY A 242 3.54 -13.32 34.62
N ASN A 243 2.81 -13.38 33.51
CA ASN A 243 2.76 -12.28 32.55
C ASN A 243 1.56 -11.36 32.90
N PHE A 244 1.79 -10.37 33.76
CA PHE A 244 0.79 -9.36 34.09
C PHE A 244 0.76 -8.29 33.01
N GLN A 245 -0.39 -8.12 32.38
CA GLN A 245 -0.62 -7.03 31.43
C GLN A 245 -1.56 -6.01 32.08
N PRO A 246 -1.32 -4.71 31.90
CA PRO A 246 -2.24 -3.69 32.36
C PRO A 246 -3.66 -3.98 31.84
N PRO A 247 -4.70 -3.78 32.66
CA PRO A 247 -6.09 -3.98 32.23
C PRO A 247 -6.57 -2.87 31.29
N PHE A 248 -5.67 -2.09 30.69
CA PHE A 248 -6.02 -1.00 29.80
C PHE A 248 -5.01 -0.84 28.67
N ASN A 249 -5.49 -0.29 27.56
CA ASN A 249 -4.64 0.13 26.45
C ASN A 249 -5.29 1.29 25.69
N ILE A 250 -4.50 2.07 24.98
CA ILE A 250 -4.97 3.10 24.07
C ILE A 250 -4.30 2.95 22.71
N TYR A 251 -5.10 3.07 21.67
CA TYR A 251 -4.70 3.04 20.27
C TYR A 251 -5.05 4.37 19.64
N THR A 252 -4.06 5.05 19.08
CA THR A 252 -4.23 6.37 18.49
C THR A 252 -3.70 6.42 17.07
N ALA A 253 -4.48 7.00 16.14
CA ALA A 253 -4.09 7.12 14.75
C ALA A 253 -3.12 8.30 14.52
N ALA A 254 -3.23 9.36 15.33
CA ALA A 254 -2.53 10.62 15.13
C ALA A 254 -1.01 10.51 15.28
N ASP A 255 -0.54 9.84 16.34
CA ASP A 255 0.87 9.59 16.58
C ASP A 255 1.44 8.55 15.61
N ASP A 256 0.68 7.50 15.25
CA ASP A 256 1.11 6.50 14.25
C ASP A 256 1.27 7.16 12.87
N LEU A 257 0.34 8.03 12.47
CA LEU A 257 0.48 8.85 11.25
C LEU A 257 1.74 9.72 11.29
N LYS A 258 2.00 10.39 12.41
CA LYS A 258 3.19 11.24 12.57
C LYS A 258 4.48 10.42 12.54
N TYR A 259 4.50 9.30 13.22
CA TYR A 259 5.64 8.37 13.25
C TYR A 259 5.91 7.80 11.86
N SER A 260 4.88 7.32 11.18
CA SER A 260 4.94 6.77 9.82
C SER A 260 5.44 7.80 8.81
N LYS A 261 4.92 9.04 8.85
CA LYS A 261 5.44 10.14 8.00
C LYS A 261 6.89 10.49 8.31
N GLY A 262 7.29 10.50 9.59
CA GLY A 262 8.67 10.77 10.00
C GLY A 262 9.66 9.73 9.49
N ASN A 263 9.36 8.44 9.69
CA ASN A 263 10.19 7.33 9.22
C ASN A 263 10.23 7.23 7.69
N SER A 264 9.17 7.65 7.01
CA SER A 264 9.08 7.57 5.56
C SER A 264 10.07 8.47 4.83
N ILE A 265 10.61 9.51 5.46
CA ILE A 265 11.53 10.47 4.79
C ILE A 265 12.82 9.78 4.32
N ALA A 266 13.47 9.04 5.21
CA ALA A 266 14.72 8.35 4.88
C ALA A 266 14.51 7.25 3.84
N THR A 267 13.45 6.45 4.02
CA THR A 267 13.06 5.41 3.07
C THR A 267 12.75 5.99 1.70
N PHE A 268 11.98 7.09 1.64
CA PHE A 268 11.68 7.78 0.40
C PHE A 268 12.95 8.21 -0.34
N PHE A 269 13.91 8.82 0.36
CA PHE A 269 15.16 9.28 -0.25
C PHE A 269 15.98 8.13 -0.87
N ILE A 270 16.21 7.06 -0.11
CA ILE A 270 17.01 5.91 -0.55
C ILE A 270 16.41 5.26 -1.80
N TRP A 271 15.12 4.98 -1.76
CA TRP A 271 14.45 4.27 -2.85
C TRP A 271 14.18 5.19 -4.06
N ALA A 272 13.91 6.48 -3.85
CA ALA A 272 13.78 7.42 -4.95
C ALA A 272 15.11 7.54 -5.71
N PHE A 273 16.22 7.67 -4.98
CA PHE A 273 17.56 7.68 -5.57
C PHE A 273 17.85 6.39 -6.35
N LEU A 274 17.49 5.23 -5.80
CA LEU A 274 17.64 3.95 -6.49
C LEU A 274 16.82 3.88 -7.78
N GLY A 275 15.58 4.37 -7.77
CA GLY A 275 14.74 4.48 -8.96
C GLY A 275 15.36 5.38 -10.04
N PHE A 276 15.93 6.53 -9.64
CA PHE A 276 16.65 7.41 -10.56
C PHE A 276 17.92 6.77 -11.13
N ILE A 277 18.68 6.02 -10.34
CA ILE A 277 19.87 5.29 -10.82
C ILE A 277 19.48 4.31 -11.93
N PHE A 278 18.42 3.51 -11.73
CA PHE A 278 17.98 2.57 -12.75
C PHE A 278 17.53 3.28 -14.02
N PHE A 279 16.80 4.39 -13.90
CA PHE A 279 16.38 5.18 -15.06
C PHE A 279 17.56 5.80 -15.81
N ILE A 280 18.54 6.39 -15.10
CA ILE A 280 19.77 6.90 -15.70
C ILE A 280 20.59 5.75 -16.33
N GLY A 281 20.60 4.58 -15.72
CA GLY A 281 21.21 3.38 -16.27
C GLY A 281 20.60 2.98 -17.61
N ALA A 282 19.27 3.01 -17.72
CA ALA A 282 18.56 2.76 -18.98
C ALA A 282 18.95 3.79 -20.05
N ALA A 283 18.94 5.09 -19.69
CA ALA A 283 19.34 6.18 -20.58
C ALA A 283 20.81 6.07 -21.04
N SER A 284 21.71 5.66 -20.14
CA SER A 284 23.13 5.43 -20.42
C SER A 284 23.35 4.28 -21.40
N VAL A 285 22.65 3.16 -21.20
CA VAL A 285 22.68 2.01 -22.14
C VAL A 285 22.22 2.42 -23.53
N LEU A 286 21.15 3.21 -23.64
CA LEU A 286 20.68 3.76 -24.92
C LEU A 286 21.73 4.70 -25.55
N TYR A 287 22.32 5.59 -24.76
CA TYR A 287 23.36 6.50 -25.24
C TYR A 287 24.60 5.76 -25.76
N PHE A 288 25.11 4.78 -25.01
CA PHE A 288 26.26 3.99 -25.43
C PHE A 288 25.94 3.16 -26.67
N ARG A 289 24.72 2.60 -26.76
CA ARG A 289 24.32 1.87 -27.95
C ARG A 289 24.31 2.78 -29.17
N MET A 290 23.69 3.95 -29.06
CA MET A 290 23.68 4.97 -30.11
C MET A 290 25.11 5.33 -30.55
N TYR A 291 26.01 5.58 -29.59
CA TYR A 291 27.40 5.96 -29.89
C TYR A 291 28.16 4.86 -30.63
N ASN A 292 27.99 3.60 -30.22
CA ASN A 292 28.60 2.45 -30.89
C ASN A 292 28.03 2.24 -32.29
N ASP A 293 26.71 2.39 -32.47
CA ASP A 293 26.07 2.29 -33.78
C ASP A 293 26.58 3.40 -34.73
N LEU A 294 26.73 4.65 -34.26
CA LEU A 294 27.34 5.75 -35.03
C LEU A 294 28.76 5.41 -35.52
N THR A 295 29.57 4.82 -34.64
CA THR A 295 30.98 4.51 -34.92
C THR A 295 31.11 3.35 -35.90
N ASN A 296 30.33 2.28 -35.69
CA ASN A 296 30.38 1.07 -36.49
C ASN A 296 29.71 1.23 -37.86
N GLU A 297 28.69 2.08 -37.96
CA GLU A 297 27.89 2.20 -39.18
C GLU A 297 28.35 3.29 -40.14
N LYS A 298 29.30 4.14 -39.77
CA LYS A 298 29.86 5.18 -40.65
C LYS A 298 30.20 4.62 -42.04
N GLN A 299 30.90 3.48 -42.09
CA GLN A 299 31.34 2.86 -43.34
C GLN A 299 30.19 2.21 -44.13
N LYS A 300 29.20 1.70 -43.41
CA LYS A 300 27.97 1.14 -43.98
C LYS A 300 27.14 2.25 -44.62
N TYR A 301 27.00 3.40 -43.96
CA TYR A 301 26.29 4.56 -44.49
C TYR A 301 26.94 5.12 -45.76
N ILE A 302 28.27 5.31 -45.78
CA ILE A 302 29.02 5.73 -46.98
C ILE A 302 28.78 4.77 -48.16
N THR A 303 28.68 3.47 -47.89
CA THR A 303 28.42 2.46 -48.92
C THR A 303 26.98 2.53 -49.44
N ILE A 304 26.02 2.80 -48.55
CA ILE A 304 24.59 2.85 -48.88
C ILE A 304 24.23 4.12 -49.66
N THR A 305 24.85 5.28 -49.39
CA THR A 305 24.69 6.48 -50.23
C THR A 305 25.19 6.25 -51.65
N LYS A 306 26.29 5.48 -51.84
CA LYS A 306 26.77 5.08 -53.17
C LYS A 306 25.81 4.17 -53.93
N LEU A 307 24.87 3.52 -53.23
CA LEU A 307 23.81 2.68 -53.80
C LEU A 307 22.53 3.47 -54.11
N GLY A 308 22.53 4.79 -53.95
CA GLY A 308 21.45 5.68 -54.39
C GLY A 308 20.40 6.05 -53.32
N LEU A 309 20.64 5.75 -52.05
CA LEU A 309 19.78 6.22 -50.95
C LEU A 309 20.03 7.70 -50.64
N THR A 310 18.96 8.47 -50.48
CA THR A 310 19.05 9.91 -50.14
C THR A 310 19.33 10.12 -48.65
N GLU A 311 19.92 11.27 -48.29
CA GLU A 311 20.14 11.64 -46.88
C GLU A 311 18.83 11.66 -46.06
N SER A 312 17.71 12.06 -46.69
CA SER A 312 16.39 12.09 -46.06
C SER A 312 15.91 10.68 -45.68
N GLU A 313 16.05 9.72 -46.59
CA GLU A 313 15.69 8.31 -46.34
C GLU A 313 16.56 7.69 -45.25
N MET A 314 17.84 8.06 -45.23
CA MET A 314 18.79 7.65 -44.21
C MET A 314 18.41 8.19 -42.82
N PHE A 315 18.17 9.50 -42.69
CA PHE A 315 17.75 10.12 -41.43
C PHE A 315 16.40 9.60 -40.92
N ARG A 316 15.48 9.31 -41.84
CA ARG A 316 14.20 8.67 -41.50
C ARG A 316 14.41 7.27 -40.93
N SER A 317 15.27 6.45 -41.55
CA SER A 317 15.59 5.11 -41.06
C SER A 317 16.20 5.14 -39.66
N ALA A 318 17.20 6.00 -39.46
CA ALA A 318 17.83 6.20 -38.14
C ALA A 318 16.83 6.66 -37.08
N THR A 319 15.94 7.61 -37.43
CA THR A 319 14.91 8.10 -36.51
C THR A 319 13.96 6.98 -36.07
N ILE A 320 13.51 6.12 -36.98
CA ILE A 320 12.60 5.02 -36.66
C ILE A 320 13.28 3.99 -35.75
N GLN A 321 14.56 3.69 -35.99
CA GLN A 321 15.32 2.76 -35.15
C GLN A 321 15.54 3.30 -33.75
N LEU A 322 15.92 4.57 -33.63
CA LEU A 322 15.98 5.26 -32.33
C LEU A 322 14.61 5.24 -31.65
N GLY A 323 13.53 5.46 -32.40
CA GLY A 323 12.17 5.39 -31.88
C GLY A 323 11.85 4.01 -31.30
N ILE A 324 12.22 2.94 -31.99
CA ILE A 324 12.06 1.56 -31.48
C ILE A 324 12.87 1.36 -30.20
N LEU A 325 14.14 1.81 -30.17
CA LEU A 325 15.02 1.66 -29.01
C LEU A 325 14.52 2.38 -27.75
N PHE A 326 13.83 3.50 -27.90
CA PHE A 326 13.30 4.28 -26.77
C PHE A 326 11.89 3.81 -26.38
N PHE A 327 10.97 3.80 -27.34
CA PHE A 327 9.54 3.64 -27.04
C PHE A 327 9.11 2.18 -26.85
N VAL A 328 9.73 1.20 -27.52
CA VAL A 328 9.36 -0.21 -27.29
C VAL A 328 9.70 -0.65 -25.87
N PRO A 329 10.92 -0.42 -25.34
CA PRO A 329 11.24 -0.76 -23.95
C PRO A 329 10.36 -0.04 -22.94
N TYR A 330 10.05 1.25 -23.18
CA TYR A 330 9.15 2.03 -22.32
C TYR A 330 7.74 1.44 -22.26
N ILE A 331 7.16 1.06 -23.42
CA ILE A 331 5.83 0.43 -23.47
C ILE A 331 5.83 -0.92 -22.75
N VAL A 332 6.84 -1.76 -23.02
CA VAL A 332 6.98 -3.07 -22.36
C VAL A 332 7.17 -2.92 -20.86
N ALA A 333 7.97 -1.93 -20.42
CA ALA A 333 8.13 -1.61 -19.01
C ALA A 333 6.82 -1.17 -18.37
N GLY A 334 6.06 -0.29 -19.03
CA GLY A 334 4.73 0.12 -18.59
C GLY A 334 3.76 -1.06 -18.42
N ILE A 335 3.75 -2.00 -19.37
CA ILE A 335 2.95 -3.24 -19.26
C ILE A 335 3.39 -4.07 -18.06
N HIS A 336 4.69 -4.29 -17.85
CA HIS A 336 5.19 -5.01 -16.67
C HIS A 336 4.80 -4.31 -15.37
N THR A 337 4.93 -2.99 -15.31
CA THR A 337 4.55 -2.17 -14.17
C THR A 337 3.05 -2.26 -13.87
N LEU A 338 2.17 -2.40 -14.88
CA LEU A 338 0.74 -2.64 -14.64
C LEU A 338 0.48 -3.90 -13.80
N PHE A 339 1.18 -5.00 -14.09
CA PHE A 339 1.05 -6.23 -13.30
C PHE A 339 1.59 -6.04 -11.87
N ALA A 340 2.75 -5.41 -11.73
CA ALA A 340 3.33 -5.11 -10.41
C ALA A 340 2.42 -4.21 -9.56
N VAL A 341 1.83 -3.18 -10.17
CA VAL A 341 0.91 -2.26 -9.50
C VAL A 341 -0.41 -2.94 -9.13
N LYS A 342 -0.96 -3.83 -9.99
CA LYS A 342 -2.13 -4.64 -9.62
C LYS A 342 -1.86 -5.51 -8.40
N PHE A 343 -0.69 -6.14 -8.35
CA PHE A 343 -0.28 -6.92 -7.19
C PHE A 343 -0.14 -6.03 -5.94
N LEU A 344 0.54 -4.88 -6.04
CA LEU A 344 0.69 -3.96 -4.92
C LEU A 344 -0.65 -3.39 -4.42
N GLN A 345 -1.56 -3.06 -5.33
CA GLN A 345 -2.93 -2.62 -5.01
C GLN A 345 -3.68 -3.71 -4.23
N SER A 346 -3.48 -4.99 -4.55
CA SER A 346 -4.06 -6.09 -3.78
C SER A 346 -3.55 -6.11 -2.35
N ILE A 347 -2.28 -5.73 -2.10
CA ILE A 347 -1.66 -5.66 -0.77
C ILE A 347 -2.08 -4.41 0.02
N LEU A 348 -2.27 -3.29 -0.66
CA LEU A 348 -2.55 -2.00 -0.03
C LEU A 348 -4.05 -1.70 0.15
N ALA A 349 -4.93 -2.46 -0.52
CA ALA A 349 -6.40 -2.31 -0.46
C ALA A 349 -6.95 -0.95 -0.95
N PHE A 350 -6.17 -0.18 -1.71
CA PHE A 350 -6.61 1.05 -2.39
C PHE A 350 -6.07 1.15 -3.81
N SER A 351 -6.74 1.93 -4.67
CA SER A 351 -6.36 2.08 -6.07
C SER A 351 -5.07 2.87 -6.25
N LEU A 352 -4.19 2.40 -7.13
CA LEU A 352 -2.92 3.03 -7.47
C LEU A 352 -2.87 3.60 -8.89
N LEU A 353 -4.04 3.72 -9.54
CA LEU A 353 -4.13 4.14 -10.94
C LEU A 353 -3.61 5.57 -11.13
N LYS A 354 -3.89 6.46 -10.18
CA LYS A 354 -3.46 7.86 -10.24
C LYS A 354 -1.93 7.95 -10.19
N GLU A 355 -1.30 7.26 -9.27
CA GLU A 355 0.15 7.23 -9.08
C GLU A 355 0.85 6.64 -10.30
N LEU A 356 0.34 5.51 -10.81
CA LEU A 356 0.81 4.89 -12.05
C LEU A 356 0.79 5.88 -13.22
N LEU A 357 -0.35 6.54 -13.46
CA LEU A 357 -0.50 7.46 -14.59
C LEU A 357 0.41 8.67 -14.47
N ILE A 358 0.55 9.24 -13.27
CA ILE A 358 1.44 10.38 -13.03
C ILE A 358 2.89 9.99 -13.31
N VAL A 359 3.35 8.85 -12.77
CA VAL A 359 4.75 8.42 -12.92
C VAL A 359 5.06 8.05 -14.37
N LEU A 360 4.21 7.26 -15.02
CA LEU A 360 4.40 6.94 -16.44
C LEU A 360 4.40 8.20 -17.28
N THR A 361 3.45 9.12 -17.10
CA THR A 361 3.41 10.39 -17.86
C THR A 361 4.68 11.21 -17.65
N PHE A 362 5.13 11.35 -16.41
CA PHE A 362 6.34 12.10 -16.08
C PHE A 362 7.58 11.51 -16.75
N PHE A 363 7.81 10.20 -16.61
CA PHE A 363 8.94 9.53 -17.27
C PHE A 363 8.78 9.47 -18.78
N GLY A 364 7.55 9.41 -19.30
CA GLY A 364 7.26 9.46 -20.73
C GLY A 364 7.62 10.82 -21.35
N ILE A 365 7.37 11.92 -20.64
CA ILE A 365 7.82 13.26 -21.04
C ILE A 365 9.36 13.30 -21.09
N ILE A 366 10.03 12.77 -20.06
CA ILE A 366 11.50 12.70 -20.02
C ILE A 366 12.02 11.85 -21.18
N GLU A 367 11.42 10.69 -21.45
CA GLU A 367 11.78 9.80 -22.54
C GLU A 367 11.64 10.49 -23.90
N ILE A 368 10.56 11.24 -24.12
CA ILE A 368 10.33 12.02 -25.35
C ILE A 368 11.40 13.10 -25.52
N ILE A 369 11.70 13.85 -24.45
CA ILE A 369 12.76 14.88 -24.48
C ILE A 369 14.10 14.23 -24.81
N PHE A 370 14.43 13.12 -24.16
CA PHE A 370 15.69 12.41 -24.37
C PHE A 370 15.79 11.84 -25.78
N PHE A 371 14.71 11.29 -26.33
CA PHE A 371 14.62 10.84 -27.71
C PHE A 371 14.95 11.97 -28.69
N PHE A 372 14.35 13.16 -28.53
CA PHE A 372 14.63 14.29 -29.43
C PHE A 372 16.07 14.79 -29.32
N LEU A 373 16.63 14.84 -28.11
CA LEU A 373 18.02 15.23 -27.87
C LEU A 373 18.97 14.25 -28.57
N ILE A 374 18.80 12.95 -28.32
CA ILE A 374 19.65 11.88 -28.86
C ILE A 374 19.51 11.81 -30.39
N ARG A 375 18.29 11.92 -30.91
CA ARG A 375 18.05 12.03 -32.35
C ARG A 375 18.80 13.21 -32.96
N SER A 376 18.70 14.39 -32.37
CA SER A 376 19.39 15.60 -32.87
C SER A 376 20.91 15.38 -32.92
N LEU A 377 21.50 14.85 -31.85
CA LEU A 377 22.92 14.53 -31.79
C LEU A 377 23.33 13.49 -32.85
N TYR A 378 22.52 12.44 -33.03
CA TYR A 378 22.79 11.38 -33.99
C TYR A 378 22.82 11.90 -35.43
N ILE A 379 21.78 12.64 -35.82
CA ILE A 379 21.62 13.19 -37.17
C ILE A 379 22.72 14.22 -37.47
N ASN A 380 23.05 15.10 -36.52
CA ASN A 380 24.10 16.09 -36.70
C ASN A 380 25.48 15.44 -36.93
N LYS A 381 25.82 14.42 -36.13
CA LYS A 381 27.07 13.66 -36.33
C LYS A 381 27.08 12.92 -37.65
N LEU A 382 25.96 12.34 -38.08
CA LEU A 382 25.87 11.61 -39.34
C LEU A 382 26.07 12.55 -40.55
N SER A 383 25.46 13.74 -40.52
CA SER A 383 25.61 14.75 -41.60
C SER A 383 27.06 15.22 -41.77
N GLN A 384 27.81 15.40 -40.68
CA GLN A 384 29.23 15.80 -40.75
C GLN A 384 30.11 14.77 -41.47
N HIS A 385 29.72 13.50 -41.44
CA HIS A 385 30.50 12.40 -42.03
C HIS A 385 30.20 12.13 -43.50
N ILE A 386 29.09 12.66 -44.03
CA ILE A 386 28.67 12.47 -45.42
C ILE A 386 29.14 13.63 -46.32
N LYS A 387 29.43 14.80 -45.72
CA LYS A 387 29.99 15.97 -46.44
C LYS A 387 31.50 15.87 -46.74
N ILE A 388 32.14 14.75 -46.43
CA ILE A 388 33.53 14.41 -46.75
C ILE A 388 33.50 13.28 -47.77
#